data_AF-D8DUN3-F1
#
_entry.id   AF-D8DUN3-F1
#
_cell.length_a   1.000
_cell.length_b   1.000
_cell.length_c   1.000
_cell.angle_alpha   90.00
_cell.angle_beta   90.00
_cell.angle_gamma   90.00
#
_symmetry.space_group_name_H-M   'P 1'
#
loop_
_entity.id
_entity.type
_entity.pdbx_description
1 polymer ?
#
loop_
_entity_poly.entity_id
_entity_poly.type
_entity_poly.pdbx_seq_one_letter_code
_entity_poly.pdbx_strand_id
1 'polypeptide(L)'
;AATENTEFTGNAWPTIAENRLSSVNVDNAVAESDRYTAVIDRQAELRESFTSFYNAANNKYRLADSFELKDWNHYNSTNGYESTADEIHTKYNDYSANYLLEGNHKTITTDGMIFNTISNAISNLQVKLSANLIATPHTTSGIQDGLDGYAPVAFAVAGSNAVLSNVNVTSDYYVQSANPSGVVVWAYDGATIQNCKSNVPVQVWLASTVDKDANHFAGGIVASAYDASIMSCSYSRADNTLFVNTSDDYTSTSTTGASTGVAYYGGILGGPSAKGSSATGTILIQDCSSNFSTPTTTNAYKGSILGTGVYSSNTYISADCRGNWWPALSYPVGTGGASLVGTKNAVTPSFE
;
A
#
# COMPACT_ATOMS: atom_id res chain seq x y z
N ALA A 1 -47.47 -9.53 9.29
CA ALA A 1 -46.49 -10.37 8.58
C ALA A 1 -45.24 -9.53 8.41
N ALA A 2 -44.16 -9.87 9.12
CA ALA A 2 -42.86 -9.27 8.87
C ALA A 2 -42.38 -9.84 7.53
N THR A 3 -42.31 -8.99 6.51
CA THR A 3 -41.57 -9.30 5.29
C THR A 3 -40.11 -9.46 5.70
N GLU A 4 -39.61 -10.69 5.64
CA GLU A 4 -38.17 -10.96 5.64
C GLU A 4 -37.56 -10.11 4.52
N ASN A 5 -36.85 -9.05 4.90
CA ASN A 5 -35.82 -8.48 4.06
C ASN A 5 -34.73 -9.55 3.96
N THR A 6 -34.86 -10.47 3.02
CA THR A 6 -33.69 -11.17 2.48
C THR A 6 -32.92 -10.12 1.69
N GLU A 7 -32.05 -9.37 2.36
CA GLU A 7 -30.97 -8.70 1.65
C GLU A 7 -30.29 -9.77 0.80
N PHE A 8 -30.25 -9.56 -0.51
CA PHE A 8 -29.42 -10.37 -1.40
C PHE A 8 -27.95 -10.05 -1.08
N THR A 9 -27.42 -10.59 0.01
CA THR A 9 -26.00 -10.55 0.33
C THR A 9 -25.30 -11.53 -0.61
N GLY A 10 -24.38 -11.04 -1.45
CA GLY A 10 -23.63 -11.90 -2.38
C GLY A 10 -23.81 -11.62 -3.87
N ASN A 11 -24.43 -10.49 -4.27
CA ASN A 11 -24.55 -10.19 -5.70
C ASN A 11 -23.16 -9.96 -6.34
N ALA A 12 -22.71 -10.95 -7.10
CA ALA A 12 -21.51 -10.90 -7.93
C ALA A 12 -21.81 -11.01 -9.43
N TRP A 13 -23.08 -10.84 -9.81
CA TRP A 13 -23.49 -10.74 -11.21
C TRP A 13 -23.09 -9.39 -11.82
N PRO A 14 -22.83 -9.32 -13.14
CA PRO A 14 -22.95 -10.40 -14.12
C PRO A 14 -21.68 -11.27 -14.25
N THR A 15 -21.84 -12.59 -14.29
CA THR A 15 -20.73 -13.54 -14.57
C THR A 15 -20.86 -14.16 -15.96
N ILE A 16 -19.78 -14.77 -16.47
CA ILE A 16 -19.84 -15.57 -17.70
C ILE A 16 -20.71 -16.84 -17.54
N ALA A 17 -20.86 -17.34 -16.31
CA ALA A 17 -21.79 -18.42 -16.02
C ALA A 17 -23.24 -17.94 -16.22
N GLU A 18 -24.06 -18.75 -16.91
CA GLU A 18 -25.48 -18.44 -17.13
C GLU A 18 -26.29 -18.62 -15.86
N ASN A 19 -27.19 -17.67 -15.55
CA ASN A 19 -28.16 -17.84 -14.46
C ASN A 19 -29.33 -18.71 -14.93
N ARG A 20 -29.16 -20.02 -14.86
CA ARG A 20 -30.24 -20.97 -15.14
C ARG A 20 -31.08 -21.17 -13.89
N LEU A 21 -32.03 -20.28 -13.64
CA LEU A 21 -33.10 -20.57 -12.68
C LEU A 21 -34.01 -21.65 -13.28
N SER A 22 -34.42 -22.63 -12.48
CA SER A 22 -35.10 -23.85 -12.90
C SER A 22 -36.40 -23.64 -13.72
N SER A 23 -36.91 -22.42 -13.80
CA SER A 23 -38.13 -22.05 -14.52
C SER A 23 -38.02 -20.76 -15.35
N VAL A 24 -36.90 -20.03 -15.30
CA VAL A 24 -36.70 -18.77 -16.02
C VAL A 24 -35.22 -18.67 -16.43
N ASN A 25 -34.94 -18.65 -17.73
CA ASN A 25 -33.64 -18.19 -18.19
C ASN A 25 -33.62 -16.67 -18.07
N VAL A 26 -32.79 -16.15 -17.17
CA VAL A 26 -32.51 -14.71 -17.13
C VAL A 26 -31.34 -14.47 -18.05
N ASP A 27 -31.62 -13.96 -19.25
CA ASP A 27 -30.58 -13.63 -20.22
C ASP A 27 -29.67 -12.54 -19.65
N ASN A 28 -28.35 -12.79 -19.70
CA ASN A 28 -27.36 -11.81 -19.29
C ASN A 28 -27.26 -10.71 -20.35
N ALA A 29 -27.98 -9.61 -20.14
CA ALA A 29 -28.01 -8.46 -21.06
C ALA A 29 -26.67 -7.70 -21.15
N VAL A 30 -25.72 -7.98 -20.25
CA VAL A 30 -24.38 -7.37 -20.28
C VAL A 30 -23.52 -8.08 -21.32
N ALA A 31 -22.79 -7.32 -22.14
CA ALA A 31 -21.88 -7.86 -23.13
C ALA A 31 -20.87 -8.81 -22.48
N GLU A 32 -20.53 -9.92 -23.14
CA GLU A 32 -19.64 -10.94 -22.56
C GLU A 32 -18.29 -10.36 -22.13
N SER A 33 -17.76 -9.38 -22.88
CA SER A 33 -16.55 -8.64 -22.56
C SER A 33 -16.59 -7.89 -21.22
N ASP A 34 -17.78 -7.59 -20.69
CA ASP A 34 -17.98 -6.82 -19.46
C ASP A 34 -18.41 -7.70 -18.27
N ARG A 35 -18.50 -9.01 -18.47
CA ARG A 35 -18.85 -9.98 -17.42
C ARG A 35 -17.63 -10.38 -16.61
N TYR A 36 -17.84 -10.78 -15.36
CA TYR A 36 -16.81 -11.38 -14.53
C TYR A 36 -16.55 -12.83 -14.97
N THR A 37 -15.27 -13.17 -15.14
CA THR A 37 -14.76 -14.52 -15.37
C THR A 37 -15.18 -15.46 -14.25
N ALA A 38 -15.04 -15.01 -13.00
CA ALA A 38 -15.47 -15.77 -11.84
C ALA A 38 -15.71 -14.84 -10.65
N VAL A 39 -16.21 -15.45 -9.58
CA VAL A 39 -16.44 -14.81 -8.30
C VAL A 39 -15.43 -15.37 -7.30
N ILE A 40 -15.01 -14.55 -6.35
CA ILE A 40 -14.22 -14.98 -5.20
C ILE A 40 -15.06 -14.69 -3.95
N ASP A 41 -15.35 -15.72 -3.16
CA ASP A 41 -16.10 -15.57 -1.90
C ASP A 41 -15.32 -16.03 -0.66
N ARG A 42 -14.13 -16.62 -0.86
CA ARG A 42 -13.32 -17.20 0.21
C ARG A 42 -11.83 -17.25 -0.11
N GLN A 43 -11.05 -17.48 0.94
CA GLN A 43 -9.59 -17.64 0.89
C GLN A 43 -9.12 -18.63 -0.19
N ALA A 44 -9.78 -19.79 -0.33
CA ALA A 44 -9.35 -20.82 -1.27
C ALA A 44 -9.40 -20.34 -2.74
N GLU A 45 -10.44 -19.60 -3.09
CA GLU A 45 -10.64 -19.07 -4.44
C GLU A 45 -9.69 -17.91 -4.75
N LEU A 46 -9.41 -17.06 -3.74
CA LEU A 46 -8.36 -16.06 -3.86
C LEU A 46 -6.97 -16.70 -4.07
N ARG A 47 -6.66 -17.83 -3.39
CA ARG A 47 -5.39 -18.54 -3.64
C ARG A 47 -5.33 -19.10 -5.06
N GLU A 48 -6.42 -19.69 -5.51
CA GLU A 48 -6.51 -20.29 -6.84
C GLU A 48 -6.37 -19.25 -7.96
N SER A 49 -6.87 -18.02 -7.76
CA SER A 49 -6.79 -16.94 -8.75
C SER A 49 -5.35 -16.52 -9.09
N PHE A 50 -4.36 -16.84 -8.25
CA PHE A 50 -2.96 -16.52 -8.53
C PHE A 50 -2.23 -17.57 -9.38
N THR A 51 -2.81 -18.75 -9.59
CA THR A 51 -2.20 -19.78 -10.44
C THR A 51 -2.27 -19.40 -11.93
N SER A 52 -1.33 -19.88 -12.74
CA SER A 52 -1.10 -19.37 -14.11
C SER A 52 -2.33 -19.37 -15.03
N PHE A 53 -3.26 -20.31 -14.87
CA PHE A 53 -4.49 -20.36 -15.68
C PHE A 53 -5.49 -19.26 -15.31
N TYR A 54 -5.64 -18.98 -14.01
CA TYR A 54 -6.56 -17.97 -13.50
C TYR A 54 -5.91 -16.57 -13.46
N ASN A 55 -4.59 -16.50 -13.39
CA ASN A 55 -3.83 -15.28 -13.25
C ASN A 55 -3.48 -14.61 -14.59
N ALA A 56 -4.51 -14.28 -15.37
CA ALA A 56 -4.36 -13.69 -16.70
C ALA A 56 -4.96 -12.27 -16.77
N ALA A 57 -4.35 -11.41 -17.59
CA ALA A 57 -4.73 -9.98 -17.67
C ALA A 57 -6.15 -9.71 -18.19
N ASN A 58 -6.72 -10.64 -18.93
CA ASN A 58 -8.09 -10.57 -19.43
C ASN A 58 -9.13 -11.15 -18.44
N ASN A 59 -8.69 -11.77 -17.34
CA ASN A 59 -9.62 -12.29 -16.35
C ASN A 59 -10.14 -11.16 -15.45
N LYS A 60 -11.43 -11.25 -15.13
CA LYS A 60 -12.17 -10.29 -14.30
C LYS A 60 -12.83 -11.02 -13.15
N TYR A 61 -12.49 -10.65 -11.93
CA TYR A 61 -13.07 -11.24 -10.72
C TYR A 61 -13.86 -10.21 -9.95
N ARG A 62 -14.89 -10.68 -9.22
CA ARG A 62 -15.62 -9.86 -8.25
C ARG A 62 -15.72 -10.57 -6.93
N LEU A 63 -15.60 -9.85 -5.82
CA LEU A 63 -15.91 -10.40 -4.51
C LEU A 63 -17.43 -10.51 -4.32
N ALA A 64 -17.92 -11.71 -4.01
CA ALA A 64 -19.32 -11.90 -3.60
C ALA A 64 -19.51 -11.59 -2.12
N ASP A 65 -18.56 -12.02 -1.28
CA ASP A 65 -18.67 -11.89 0.16
C ASP A 65 -17.39 -11.36 0.81
N SER A 66 -17.52 -10.91 2.05
CA SER A 66 -16.39 -10.59 2.91
C SER A 66 -15.87 -11.89 3.54
N PHE A 67 -14.55 -12.04 3.62
CA PHE A 67 -13.93 -13.24 4.19
C PHE A 67 -12.63 -12.91 4.91
N GLU A 68 -12.18 -13.87 5.71
CA GLU A 68 -10.94 -13.80 6.46
C GLU A 68 -9.86 -14.62 5.75
N LEU A 69 -8.67 -14.05 5.68
CA LEU A 69 -7.43 -14.68 5.29
C LEU A 69 -6.69 -15.06 6.59
N LYS A 70 -6.70 -16.35 6.91
CA LYS A 70 -6.02 -16.94 8.08
C LYS A 70 -4.73 -17.61 7.67
N ASP A 71 -3.72 -17.45 8.52
CA ASP A 71 -2.35 -17.90 8.26
C ASP A 71 -1.89 -17.43 6.87
N TRP A 72 -2.31 -16.22 6.53
CA TRP A 72 -2.14 -15.66 5.21
C TRP A 72 -0.83 -14.93 5.17
N ASN A 73 0.13 -15.53 4.48
CA ASN A 73 1.36 -14.83 4.13
C ASN A 73 2.01 -14.13 5.34
N HIS A 74 1.96 -14.80 6.51
CA HIS A 74 2.56 -14.30 7.74
C HIS A 74 4.03 -14.09 7.49
N TYR A 75 4.43 -12.82 7.54
CA TYR A 75 5.77 -12.50 7.97
C TYR A 75 5.77 -12.60 9.49
N ASN A 76 5.99 -13.80 10.04
CA ASN A 76 6.11 -13.97 11.48
C ASN A 76 7.26 -14.91 11.80
N SER A 77 8.47 -14.36 11.81
CA SER A 77 9.61 -15.01 12.44
C SER A 77 9.49 -14.82 13.97
N THR A 78 8.64 -15.64 14.61
CA THR A 78 8.61 -15.72 16.08
C THR A 78 9.88 -16.38 16.65
N ASN A 79 10.75 -16.96 15.79
CA ASN A 79 11.90 -17.78 16.19
C ASN A 79 13.27 -17.27 15.72
N GLY A 80 13.40 -16.01 15.31
CA GLY A 80 14.72 -15.42 15.02
C GLY A 80 15.54 -16.16 13.96
N TYR A 81 14.88 -16.72 12.94
CA TYR A 81 15.55 -17.25 11.75
C TYR A 81 14.98 -16.55 10.52
N GLU A 82 15.73 -15.53 10.10
CA GLU A 82 16.09 -15.22 8.72
C GLU A 82 15.23 -15.90 7.65
N SER A 83 14.08 -15.31 7.31
CA SER A 83 13.69 -15.30 5.90
C SER A 83 14.23 -13.99 5.33
N THR A 84 15.32 -14.08 4.59
CA THR A 84 15.88 -12.91 3.89
C THR A 84 14.87 -12.38 2.87
N ALA A 85 14.98 -11.12 2.44
CA ALA A 85 14.15 -10.45 1.46
C ALA A 85 14.21 -11.15 0.12
N ASP A 86 15.29 -11.90 -0.14
CA ASP A 86 15.42 -12.79 -1.28
C ASP A 86 14.47 -14.00 -1.16
N GLU A 87 14.31 -14.59 0.03
CA GLU A 87 13.32 -15.64 0.29
C GLU A 87 11.88 -15.08 0.32
N ILE A 88 11.70 -13.82 0.74
CA ILE A 88 10.43 -13.09 0.60
C ILE A 88 10.12 -12.88 -0.89
N HIS A 89 11.03 -12.33 -1.69
CA HIS A 89 10.75 -12.08 -3.12
C HIS A 89 10.45 -13.38 -3.87
N THR A 90 11.12 -14.48 -3.55
CA THR A 90 10.89 -15.77 -4.21
C THR A 90 9.62 -16.49 -3.73
N LYS A 91 9.29 -16.47 -2.44
CA LYS A 91 8.06 -17.09 -1.89
C LYS A 91 6.79 -16.28 -2.20
N TYR A 92 6.92 -14.98 -2.44
CA TYR A 92 5.78 -14.06 -2.60
C TYR A 92 5.41 -13.85 -4.08
N ASN A 93 6.24 -14.25 -5.06
CA ASN A 93 5.87 -14.21 -6.47
C ASN A 93 4.53 -14.94 -6.76
N ASP A 94 4.19 -15.93 -5.95
CA ASP A 94 2.96 -16.72 -6.03
C ASP A 94 1.66 -15.94 -5.77
N TYR A 95 1.70 -14.73 -5.20
CA TYR A 95 0.51 -13.90 -4.93
C TYR A 95 0.45 -12.63 -5.78
N SER A 96 1.05 -12.66 -6.97
CA SER A 96 0.97 -11.54 -7.91
C SER A 96 -0.36 -11.56 -8.65
N ALA A 97 -1.10 -10.45 -8.63
CA ALA A 97 -2.37 -10.29 -9.34
C ALA A 97 -2.14 -9.61 -10.70
N ASN A 98 -2.27 -10.38 -11.77
CA ASN A 98 -2.24 -9.88 -13.15
C ASN A 98 -3.64 -9.59 -13.71
N TYR A 99 -4.69 -9.98 -13.01
CA TYR A 99 -6.09 -9.86 -13.41
C TYR A 99 -6.77 -8.60 -12.85
N LEU A 100 -8.01 -8.37 -13.28
CA LEU A 100 -8.88 -7.33 -12.71
C LEU A 100 -9.66 -7.89 -11.51
N LEU A 101 -9.62 -7.23 -10.35
CA LEU A 101 -10.44 -7.58 -9.18
C LEU A 101 -11.31 -6.40 -8.76
N GLU A 102 -12.62 -6.63 -8.81
CA GLU A 102 -13.61 -5.73 -8.26
C GLU A 102 -14.01 -6.19 -6.84
N GLY A 103 -13.53 -5.46 -5.84
CA GLY A 103 -13.75 -5.72 -4.42
C GLY A 103 -15.21 -5.59 -4.00
N ASN A 104 -16.07 -4.91 -4.78
CA ASN A 104 -17.51 -4.80 -4.51
C ASN A 104 -17.83 -4.28 -3.09
N HIS A 105 -16.95 -3.43 -2.56
CA HIS A 105 -16.94 -2.92 -1.19
C HIS A 105 -16.94 -3.99 -0.09
N LYS A 106 -16.58 -5.24 -0.44
CA LYS A 106 -16.42 -6.35 0.51
C LYS A 106 -15.12 -6.21 1.27
N THR A 107 -15.10 -6.82 2.46
CA THR A 107 -13.96 -6.77 3.36
C THR A 107 -13.15 -8.05 3.25
N ILE A 108 -11.86 -7.91 2.99
CA ILE A 108 -10.87 -8.94 3.27
C ILE A 108 -10.25 -8.62 4.63
N THR A 109 -10.49 -9.49 5.62
CA THR A 109 -9.78 -9.43 6.91
C THR A 109 -8.51 -10.26 6.80
N THR A 110 -7.35 -9.73 7.17
CA THR A 110 -6.06 -10.40 6.91
C THR A 110 -5.06 -10.24 8.05
N ASP A 111 -4.28 -11.28 8.28
CA ASP A 111 -3.14 -11.32 9.21
C ASP A 111 -1.78 -11.25 8.48
N GLY A 112 -1.79 -11.03 7.16
CA GLY A 112 -0.62 -10.72 6.34
C GLY A 112 -0.95 -9.86 5.13
N MET A 113 0.07 -9.53 4.33
CA MET A 113 -0.10 -8.81 3.07
C MET A 113 -0.85 -9.65 2.03
N ILE A 114 -1.88 -9.07 1.42
CA ILE A 114 -2.78 -9.81 0.50
C ILE A 114 -2.08 -10.16 -0.82
N PHE A 115 -1.53 -9.17 -1.49
CA PHE A 115 -0.93 -9.29 -2.82
C PHE A 115 0.58 -9.06 -2.75
N ASN A 116 1.34 -9.74 -3.62
CA ASN A 116 2.73 -9.35 -3.83
C ASN A 116 2.79 -8.17 -4.79
N THR A 117 2.61 -8.44 -6.09
CA THR A 117 2.56 -7.39 -7.13
C THR A 117 1.19 -7.33 -7.77
N ILE A 118 0.64 -6.14 -7.91
CA ILE A 118 -0.55 -5.84 -8.72
C ILE A 118 -0.04 -5.23 -10.04
N SER A 119 -0.26 -5.91 -11.16
CA SER A 119 0.17 -5.44 -12.49
C SER A 119 -0.99 -4.99 -13.40
N ASN A 120 -2.22 -5.12 -12.89
CA ASN A 120 -3.46 -4.72 -13.53
C ASN A 120 -4.33 -3.97 -12.50
N ALA A 121 -5.67 -4.04 -12.54
CA ALA A 121 -6.51 -3.26 -11.63
C ALA A 121 -7.10 -4.04 -10.44
N ILE A 122 -6.98 -3.48 -9.23
CA ILE A 122 -7.74 -3.87 -8.04
C ILE A 122 -8.55 -2.64 -7.59
N SER A 123 -9.86 -2.78 -7.44
CA SER A 123 -10.77 -1.67 -7.12
C SER A 123 -11.77 -1.98 -6.01
N ASN A 124 -12.28 -0.94 -5.33
CA ASN A 124 -13.44 -0.99 -4.42
C ASN A 124 -13.35 -2.06 -3.33
N LEU A 125 -12.20 -2.17 -2.69
CA LEU A 125 -11.91 -3.20 -1.68
C LEU A 125 -11.85 -2.57 -0.29
N GLN A 126 -12.43 -3.24 0.71
CA GLN A 126 -12.14 -2.96 2.11
C GLN A 126 -11.13 -3.96 2.65
N VAL A 127 -10.13 -3.47 3.38
CA VAL A 127 -9.11 -4.31 4.02
C VAL A 127 -9.11 -4.01 5.51
N LYS A 128 -9.14 -5.07 6.31
CA LYS A 128 -9.06 -4.98 7.77
C LYS A 128 -7.94 -5.87 8.28
N LEU A 129 -7.05 -5.34 9.12
CA LEU A 129 -6.04 -6.20 9.77
C LEU A 129 -6.65 -6.97 10.92
N SER A 130 -6.28 -8.25 11.06
CA SER A 130 -6.56 -9.09 12.23
C SER A 130 -5.34 -9.34 13.12
N ALA A 131 -4.15 -8.89 12.71
CA ALA A 131 -2.91 -8.96 13.48
C ALA A 131 -1.95 -7.81 13.10
N ASN A 132 -0.90 -7.62 13.91
CA ASN A 132 0.21 -6.74 13.54
C ASN A 132 0.97 -7.35 12.36
N LEU A 133 1.29 -6.50 11.39
CA LEU A 133 2.09 -6.86 10.24
C LEU A 133 3.53 -6.43 10.51
N ILE A 134 4.41 -7.37 10.83
CA ILE A 134 5.79 -7.06 11.19
C ILE A 134 6.72 -7.67 10.14
N ALA A 135 7.63 -6.89 9.56
CA ALA A 135 8.76 -7.37 8.80
C ALA A 135 10.08 -6.99 9.48
N THR A 136 10.94 -7.98 9.72
CA THR A 136 12.22 -7.80 10.41
C THR A 136 13.24 -7.22 9.43
N PRO A 137 13.92 -6.12 9.76
CA PRO A 137 14.95 -5.54 8.92
C PRO A 137 16.10 -6.52 8.75
N HIS A 138 16.78 -6.43 7.61
CA HIS A 138 17.94 -7.26 7.36
C HIS A 138 19.13 -6.95 8.24
N THR A 139 19.95 -7.98 8.43
CA THR A 139 21.22 -7.93 9.16
C THR A 139 22.43 -8.15 8.24
N THR A 140 22.24 -8.21 6.91
CA THR A 140 23.30 -8.45 5.90
C THR A 140 23.46 -7.31 4.90
N SER A 141 24.69 -6.81 4.72
CA SER A 141 25.03 -5.68 3.82
C SER A 141 24.72 -5.93 2.34
N GLY A 142 24.36 -4.86 1.60
CA GLY A 142 24.25 -4.89 0.13
C GLY A 142 22.82 -4.85 -0.43
N ILE A 143 21.84 -4.50 0.41
CA ILE A 143 20.42 -4.52 0.06
C ILE A 143 20.04 -3.21 -0.66
N GLN A 144 19.24 -3.34 -1.72
CA GLN A 144 18.76 -2.21 -2.51
C GLN A 144 17.71 -1.38 -1.74
N ASP A 145 17.71 -0.07 -1.97
CA ASP A 145 16.78 0.88 -1.34
C ASP A 145 15.31 0.45 -1.54
N GLY A 146 14.55 0.41 -0.44
CA GLY A 146 13.12 0.10 -0.42
C GLY A 146 12.75 -1.39 -0.45
N LEU A 147 13.72 -2.31 -0.37
CA LEU A 147 13.49 -3.68 0.09
C LEU A 147 13.13 -3.66 1.60
N ASP A 148 12.58 -4.73 2.17
CA ASP A 148 12.08 -4.77 3.57
C ASP A 148 10.87 -3.87 3.87
N GLY A 149 9.96 -3.79 2.91
CA GLY A 149 8.66 -3.16 3.13
C GLY A 149 7.57 -4.15 3.49
N TYR A 150 6.61 -3.68 4.27
CA TYR A 150 5.38 -4.40 4.52
C TYR A 150 4.18 -3.45 4.48
N ALA A 151 3.04 -3.96 4.02
CA ALA A 151 1.81 -3.22 3.89
C ALA A 151 0.61 -4.18 3.85
N PRO A 152 -0.61 -3.71 4.18
CA PRO A 152 -1.80 -4.57 4.21
C PRO A 152 -2.22 -5.09 2.84
N VAL A 153 -2.14 -4.25 1.80
CA VAL A 153 -2.70 -4.60 0.48
C VAL A 153 -1.67 -5.28 -0.39
N ALA A 154 -0.57 -4.59 -0.71
CA ALA A 154 0.39 -5.10 -1.68
C ALA A 154 1.83 -4.68 -1.38
N PHE A 155 2.79 -5.48 -1.83
CA PHE A 155 4.18 -5.07 -1.88
C PHE A 155 4.37 -4.06 -3.03
N ALA A 156 3.83 -4.34 -4.21
CA ALA A 156 3.99 -3.47 -5.37
C ALA A 156 2.69 -3.29 -6.15
N VAL A 157 2.51 -2.10 -6.71
CA VAL A 157 1.65 -1.84 -7.87
C VAL A 157 2.57 -1.37 -8.99
N ALA A 158 2.60 -2.11 -10.11
CA ALA A 158 3.68 -1.98 -11.09
C ALA A 158 3.20 -2.11 -12.53
N GLY A 159 3.50 -1.11 -13.35
CA GLY A 159 3.20 -1.10 -14.79
C GLY A 159 2.11 -0.09 -15.16
N SER A 160 2.08 0.31 -16.43
CA SER A 160 1.19 1.36 -16.94
C SER A 160 -0.30 1.02 -16.91
N ASN A 161 -0.62 -0.27 -16.76
CA ASN A 161 -1.99 -0.76 -16.61
C ASN A 161 -2.35 -1.03 -15.14
N ALA A 162 -1.39 -0.89 -14.23
CA ALA A 162 -1.56 -1.24 -12.84
C ALA A 162 -2.28 -0.10 -12.10
N VAL A 163 -3.45 -0.42 -11.54
CA VAL A 163 -4.30 0.54 -10.84
C VAL A 163 -4.76 -0.05 -9.52
N LEU A 164 -4.49 0.65 -8.43
CA LEU A 164 -5.11 0.37 -7.13
C LEU A 164 -6.07 1.51 -6.82
N SER A 165 -7.37 1.22 -6.74
CA SER A 165 -8.37 2.28 -6.59
C SER A 165 -9.48 2.01 -5.58
N ASN A 166 -9.97 3.05 -4.92
CA ASN A 166 -11.11 2.96 -3.98
C ASN A 166 -10.89 1.91 -2.89
N VAL A 167 -9.66 1.77 -2.39
CA VAL A 167 -9.31 0.80 -1.34
C VAL A 167 -9.29 1.50 0.02
N ASN A 168 -10.05 0.98 0.97
CA ASN A 168 -10.07 1.49 2.35
C ASN A 168 -9.43 0.48 3.30
N VAL A 169 -8.35 0.88 3.96
CA VAL A 169 -7.61 0.04 4.91
C VAL A 169 -7.86 0.55 6.33
N THR A 170 -8.46 -0.29 7.17
CA THR A 170 -8.79 0.04 8.56
C THR A 170 -8.13 -0.92 9.54
N SER A 171 -7.58 -0.39 10.64
CA SER A 171 -6.89 -1.23 11.62
C SER A 171 -6.71 -0.59 13.00
N ASP A 172 -6.86 -1.42 14.03
CA ASP A 172 -6.36 -1.18 15.39
C ASP A 172 -4.92 -1.74 15.59
N TYR A 173 -4.47 -2.63 14.71
CA TYR A 173 -3.11 -3.17 14.61
C TYR A 173 -2.20 -2.26 13.79
N TYR A 174 -0.88 -2.47 13.87
CA TYR A 174 0.11 -1.69 13.15
C TYR A 174 0.86 -2.49 12.08
N VAL A 175 1.53 -1.76 11.18
CA VAL A 175 2.52 -2.28 10.23
C VAL A 175 3.90 -1.80 10.68
N GLN A 176 4.86 -2.71 10.80
CA GLN A 176 6.24 -2.43 11.23
C GLN A 176 7.24 -3.04 10.26
N SER A 177 8.13 -2.24 9.67
CA SER A 177 9.23 -2.73 8.81
C SER A 177 10.27 -1.62 8.59
N ALA A 178 11.30 -1.85 7.77
CA ALA A 178 12.21 -0.77 7.35
C ALA A 178 11.49 0.24 6.44
N ASN A 179 10.66 -0.27 5.52
CA ASN A 179 9.87 0.53 4.57
C ASN A 179 8.34 0.30 4.71
N PRO A 180 7.71 0.68 5.84
CA PRO A 180 6.32 0.33 6.13
C PRO A 180 5.34 1.24 5.39
N SER A 181 4.17 0.68 5.04
CA SER A 181 3.10 1.46 4.43
C SER A 181 1.70 1.08 4.92
N GLY A 182 0.81 2.06 4.94
CA GLY A 182 -0.60 1.86 5.30
C GLY A 182 -1.47 1.27 4.20
N VAL A 183 -1.00 1.21 2.94
CA VAL A 183 -1.74 0.57 1.82
C VAL A 183 -0.81 -0.32 0.99
N VAL A 184 0.19 0.28 0.33
CA VAL A 184 1.11 -0.41 -0.58
C VAL A 184 2.55 0.02 -0.32
N VAL A 185 3.50 -0.91 -0.40
CA VAL A 185 4.92 -0.58 -0.20
C VAL A 185 5.43 0.26 -1.39
N TRP A 186 5.34 -0.24 -2.62
CA TRP A 186 5.87 0.43 -3.83
C TRP A 186 4.83 0.71 -4.92
N ALA A 187 4.98 1.83 -5.61
CA ALA A 187 4.25 2.15 -6.84
C ALA A 187 5.23 2.56 -7.96
N TYR A 188 5.26 1.85 -9.09
CA TYR A 188 6.22 2.17 -10.16
C TYR A 188 5.82 1.77 -11.58
N ASP A 189 6.64 2.14 -12.57
CA ASP A 189 6.50 1.84 -14.01
C ASP A 189 5.16 2.30 -14.63
N GLY A 190 4.69 3.47 -14.24
CA GLY A 190 3.42 4.06 -14.70
C GLY A 190 2.20 3.70 -13.85
N ALA A 191 2.40 3.09 -12.68
CA ALA A 191 1.32 2.69 -11.77
C ALA A 191 0.46 3.88 -11.28
N THR A 192 -0.82 3.61 -11.03
CA THR A 192 -1.76 4.58 -10.45
C THR A 192 -2.35 4.07 -9.14
N ILE A 193 -2.23 4.86 -8.09
CA ILE A 193 -2.89 4.67 -6.78
C ILE A 193 -3.91 5.79 -6.62
N GLN A 194 -5.20 5.46 -6.53
CA GLN A 194 -6.26 6.47 -6.53
C GLN A 194 -7.32 6.23 -5.46
N ASN A 195 -7.77 7.29 -4.79
CA ASN A 195 -8.88 7.22 -3.83
C ASN A 195 -8.70 6.12 -2.78
N CYS A 196 -7.45 5.89 -2.36
CA CYS A 196 -7.13 4.93 -1.32
C CYS A 196 -7.10 5.65 0.04
N LYS A 197 -7.66 5.01 1.05
CA LYS A 197 -7.72 5.50 2.42
C LYS A 197 -7.01 4.55 3.36
N SER A 198 -6.29 5.09 4.33
CA SER A 198 -5.72 4.29 5.41
C SER A 198 -5.74 5.01 6.74
N ASN A 199 -6.07 4.26 7.80
CA ASN A 199 -5.85 4.70 9.17
C ASN A 199 -4.82 3.85 9.91
N VAL A 200 -4.07 2.99 9.20
CA VAL A 200 -3.16 2.03 9.83
C VAL A 200 -1.95 2.76 10.46
N PRO A 201 -1.60 2.49 11.74
CA PRO A 201 -0.34 2.96 12.30
C PRO A 201 0.83 2.28 11.60
N VAL A 202 1.86 3.05 11.26
CA VAL A 202 3.04 2.58 10.53
C VAL A 202 4.27 2.80 11.40
N GLN A 203 5.17 1.83 11.49
CA GLN A 203 6.30 1.86 12.42
C GLN A 203 7.57 1.50 11.68
N VAL A 204 8.54 2.41 11.66
CA VAL A 204 9.84 2.10 11.09
C VAL A 204 10.64 1.31 12.11
N TRP A 205 11.18 0.19 11.66
CA TRP A 205 12.13 -0.64 12.38
C TRP A 205 13.41 -0.74 11.54
N LEU A 206 14.55 -0.37 12.12
CA LEU A 206 15.87 -0.45 11.48
C LEU A 206 16.79 -1.31 12.35
N ALA A 207 17.60 -2.19 11.74
CA ALA A 207 18.62 -2.96 12.45
C ALA A 207 19.90 -2.13 12.67
N SER A 208 20.63 -2.40 13.75
CA SER A 208 21.75 -1.58 14.22
C SER A 208 23.03 -1.66 13.36
N THR A 209 23.17 -2.63 12.45
CA THR A 209 24.46 -2.94 11.81
C THR A 209 24.53 -2.69 10.30
N VAL A 210 23.42 -2.76 9.56
CA VAL A 210 23.46 -2.97 8.09
C VAL A 210 22.70 -1.92 7.28
N ASP A 211 21.59 -1.41 7.81
CA ASP A 211 20.71 -0.47 7.10
C ASP A 211 21.00 1.00 7.36
N LYS A 212 22.10 1.29 8.06
CA LYS A 212 22.46 2.65 8.49
C LYS A 212 22.87 3.59 7.35
N ASP A 213 23.10 3.09 6.13
CA ASP A 213 23.55 3.91 5.00
C ASP A 213 22.49 4.02 3.89
N ALA A 214 21.38 3.27 4.00
CA ALA A 214 20.27 3.29 3.04
C ALA A 214 19.23 4.37 3.40
N ASN A 215 18.48 4.82 2.41
CA ASN A 215 17.32 5.68 2.65
C ASN A 215 16.10 4.79 2.93
N HIS A 216 15.42 5.07 4.05
CA HIS A 216 14.22 4.32 4.45
C HIS A 216 12.99 5.20 4.29
N PHE A 217 11.95 4.65 3.68
CA PHE A 217 10.74 5.38 3.33
C PHE A 217 9.53 4.77 4.01
N ALA A 218 8.76 5.61 4.70
CA ALA A 218 7.55 5.21 5.37
C ALA A 218 6.39 6.10 4.95
N GLY A 219 5.29 5.47 4.56
CA GLY A 219 4.15 6.13 3.93
C GLY A 219 2.83 5.79 4.61
N GLY A 220 1.96 6.77 4.79
CA GLY A 220 0.58 6.48 5.17
C GLY A 220 -0.20 5.76 4.06
N ILE A 221 0.15 5.99 2.78
CA ILE A 221 -0.45 5.31 1.62
C ILE A 221 0.60 4.50 0.84
N VAL A 222 1.73 5.12 0.51
CA VAL A 222 2.80 4.51 -0.29
C VAL A 222 4.14 4.74 0.40
N ALA A 223 4.92 3.70 0.67
CA ALA A 223 6.26 3.89 1.23
C ALA A 223 7.18 4.55 0.19
N SER A 224 7.29 3.95 -1.00
CA SER A 224 8.19 4.41 -2.05
C SER A 224 7.54 4.40 -3.45
N ALA A 225 7.96 5.31 -4.32
CA ALA A 225 7.44 5.37 -5.68
C ALA A 225 8.51 5.75 -6.72
N TYR A 226 8.27 5.38 -7.98
CA TYR A 226 9.08 5.81 -9.13
C TYR A 226 8.28 5.70 -10.43
N ASP A 227 8.06 6.81 -11.14
CA ASP A 227 7.16 6.84 -12.30
C ASP A 227 5.74 6.39 -11.94
N ALA A 228 5.03 7.16 -11.10
CA ALA A 228 3.73 6.76 -10.57
C ALA A 228 2.83 7.95 -10.23
N SER A 229 1.52 7.71 -10.21
CA SER A 229 0.52 8.70 -9.80
C SER A 229 -0.17 8.27 -8.51
N ILE A 230 -0.20 9.15 -7.50
CA ILE A 230 -0.91 8.97 -6.23
C ILE A 230 -1.93 10.10 -6.12
N MET A 231 -3.22 9.76 -6.24
CA MET A 231 -4.29 10.73 -6.44
C MET A 231 -5.45 10.53 -5.47
N SER A 232 -5.99 11.62 -4.94
CA SER A 232 -7.21 11.60 -4.12
C SER A 232 -7.14 10.66 -2.90
N CYS A 233 -5.94 10.34 -2.41
CA CYS A 233 -5.76 9.41 -1.30
C CYS A 233 -5.80 10.15 0.04
N SER A 234 -6.27 9.49 1.11
CA SER A 234 -6.28 10.08 2.44
C SER A 234 -5.69 9.17 3.51
N TYR A 235 -4.81 9.74 4.31
CA TYR A 235 -4.27 9.09 5.49
C TYR A 235 -4.68 9.85 6.75
N SER A 236 -5.29 9.17 7.72
CA SER A 236 -5.69 9.82 8.96
C SER A 236 -5.63 8.89 10.15
N ARG A 237 -5.14 9.40 11.28
CA ARG A 237 -5.21 8.70 12.57
C ARG A 237 -5.80 9.58 13.66
N ALA A 238 -6.68 8.97 14.47
CA ALA A 238 -7.35 9.64 15.58
C ALA A 238 -6.41 9.93 16.77
N ASP A 239 -5.43 9.05 17.02
CA ASP A 239 -4.43 9.20 18.09
C ASP A 239 -3.22 10.06 17.70
N ASN A 240 -3.17 10.51 16.44
CA ASN A 240 -2.13 11.36 15.90
C ASN A 240 -0.70 10.79 15.95
N THR A 241 -0.49 9.53 16.36
CA THR A 241 0.84 8.89 16.40
C THR A 241 1.10 8.13 15.12
N LEU A 242 1.88 8.77 14.25
CA LEU A 242 2.15 8.30 12.91
C LEU A 242 3.24 7.24 12.85
N PHE A 243 4.39 7.49 13.49
CA PHE A 243 5.57 6.64 13.40
C PHE A 243 6.23 6.46 14.76
N VAL A 244 6.23 5.23 15.26
CA VAL A 244 7.09 4.84 16.36
C VAL A 244 8.38 4.31 15.73
N ASN A 245 9.47 5.04 15.92
CA ASN A 245 10.79 4.47 15.68
C ASN A 245 11.10 3.57 16.87
N THR A 246 11.17 2.26 16.63
CA THR A 246 11.35 1.24 17.67
C THR A 246 12.83 0.89 17.93
N SER A 247 13.76 1.68 17.38
CA SER A 247 15.18 1.44 17.55
C SER A 247 15.69 1.92 18.91
N ASP A 248 15.64 1.04 19.89
CA ASP A 248 16.33 1.19 21.19
C ASP A 248 17.87 1.33 21.06
N ASP A 249 18.45 1.22 19.85
CA ASP A 249 19.89 1.35 19.57
C ASP A 249 20.28 2.55 18.68
N TYR A 250 19.34 3.43 18.31
CA TYR A 250 19.62 4.60 17.44
C TYR A 250 20.19 5.80 18.21
N THR A 251 20.93 5.55 19.28
CA THR A 251 21.72 6.56 20.00
C THR A 251 23.21 6.36 19.73
N SER A 252 23.61 6.27 18.46
CA SER A 252 25.02 6.36 18.11
C SER A 252 25.47 7.83 18.18
N THR A 253 26.02 8.20 19.33
CA THR A 253 26.83 9.41 19.56
C THR A 253 28.22 9.32 18.89
N SER A 254 28.35 8.61 17.77
CA SER A 254 29.61 8.48 17.03
C SER A 254 30.02 9.83 16.45
N THR A 255 30.92 10.52 17.15
CA THR A 255 31.60 11.76 16.75
C THR A 255 32.62 11.56 15.62
N THR A 256 32.58 10.45 14.89
CA THR A 256 33.52 10.15 13.81
C THR A 256 32.81 9.53 12.61
N GLY A 257 32.33 10.38 11.70
CA GLY A 257 32.28 10.09 10.26
C GLY A 257 31.37 8.98 9.74
N ALA A 258 30.42 8.46 10.51
CA ALA A 258 29.43 7.49 10.01
C ALA A 258 28.10 8.20 9.70
N SER A 259 27.61 8.07 8.46
CA SER A 259 26.25 8.45 8.08
C SER A 259 25.24 7.69 8.93
N THR A 260 24.29 8.40 9.52
CA THR A 260 23.16 7.84 10.27
C THR A 260 22.00 7.59 9.30
N GLY A 261 21.49 6.36 9.22
CA GLY A 261 20.48 5.96 8.24
C GLY A 261 19.19 6.73 8.39
N VAL A 262 18.81 7.50 7.38
CA VAL A 262 17.72 8.46 7.50
C VAL A 262 16.39 7.80 7.16
N ALA A 263 15.41 7.95 8.05
CA ALA A 263 14.02 7.62 7.75
C ALA A 263 13.23 8.86 7.30
N TYR A 264 12.56 8.72 6.16
CA TYR A 264 11.69 9.71 5.55
C TYR A 264 10.24 9.29 5.68
N TYR A 265 9.45 10.21 6.20
CA TYR A 265 8.12 9.97 6.71
C TYR A 265 7.12 10.88 5.99
N GLY A 266 6.21 10.28 5.23
CA GLY A 266 5.14 11.00 4.55
C GLY A 266 3.76 10.44 4.87
N GLY A 267 2.77 11.29 5.08
CA GLY A 267 1.38 10.83 5.22
C GLY A 267 0.84 10.20 3.94
N ILE A 268 1.32 10.62 2.79
CA ILE A 268 0.95 10.02 1.50
C ILE A 268 2.09 9.17 0.98
N LEU A 269 3.27 9.77 0.81
CA LEU A 269 4.45 9.14 0.22
C LEU A 269 5.70 9.31 1.08
N GLY A 270 6.41 8.23 1.40
CA GLY A 270 7.70 8.32 2.10
C GLY A 270 8.77 9.01 1.25
N GLY A 271 9.02 8.52 0.03
CA GLY A 271 9.91 9.19 -0.94
C GLY A 271 10.14 8.40 -2.22
N PRO A 272 11.00 8.88 -3.14
CA PRO A 272 11.35 8.16 -4.34
C PRO A 272 12.44 7.10 -4.12
N SER A 273 12.29 5.94 -4.74
CA SER A 273 13.38 4.94 -4.93
C SER A 273 13.44 4.55 -6.39
N ALA A 274 14.56 4.81 -7.06
CA ALA A 274 14.72 4.47 -8.48
C ALA A 274 14.91 2.97 -8.66
N LYS A 275 14.12 2.34 -9.55
CA LYS A 275 14.36 0.97 -10.01
C LYS A 275 15.10 1.01 -11.36
N GLY A 276 16.34 0.55 -11.38
CA GLY A 276 17.17 0.52 -12.58
C GLY A 276 17.84 1.86 -12.92
N SER A 277 18.50 1.93 -14.08
CA SER A 277 19.44 3.00 -14.44
C SER A 277 18.83 4.19 -15.18
N SER A 278 17.51 4.25 -15.39
CA SER A 278 16.87 5.40 -16.07
C SER A 278 16.47 6.47 -15.04
N ALA A 279 16.74 7.73 -15.37
CA ALA A 279 16.50 8.88 -14.49
C ALA A 279 15.27 9.71 -14.91
N THR A 280 14.27 9.06 -15.52
CA THR A 280 13.16 9.76 -16.19
C THR A 280 11.81 9.62 -15.50
N GLY A 281 11.67 8.72 -14.52
CA GLY A 281 10.41 8.53 -13.81
C GLY A 281 10.00 9.78 -13.04
N THR A 282 8.71 10.12 -13.09
CA THR A 282 8.15 11.28 -12.36
C THR A 282 6.99 10.83 -11.48
N ILE A 283 6.87 11.40 -10.29
CA ILE A 283 5.85 11.07 -9.32
C ILE A 283 4.85 12.23 -9.22
N LEU A 284 3.58 11.93 -9.44
CA LEU A 284 2.48 12.88 -9.26
C LEU A 284 1.77 12.62 -7.94
N ILE A 285 1.65 13.63 -7.08
CA ILE A 285 0.83 13.60 -5.86
C ILE A 285 -0.24 14.68 -5.97
N GLN A 286 -1.49 14.28 -6.18
CA GLN A 286 -2.58 15.21 -6.44
C GLN A 286 -3.80 14.95 -5.56
N ASP A 287 -4.43 16.02 -5.06
CA ASP A 287 -5.69 15.98 -4.31
C ASP A 287 -5.65 15.04 -3.09
N CYS A 288 -4.47 14.81 -2.53
CA CYS A 288 -4.28 13.91 -1.40
C CYS A 288 -4.35 14.66 -0.07
N SER A 289 -4.73 13.96 0.99
CA SER A 289 -4.84 14.55 2.32
C SER A 289 -4.24 13.71 3.40
N SER A 290 -3.64 14.36 4.38
CA SER A 290 -3.13 13.70 5.56
C SER A 290 -3.58 14.43 6.82
N ASN A 291 -3.89 13.69 7.88
CA ASN A 291 -4.14 14.25 9.19
C ASN A 291 -3.53 13.37 10.28
N PHE A 292 -2.41 13.83 10.82
CA PHE A 292 -1.66 13.17 11.87
C PHE A 292 -0.73 14.20 12.56
N SER A 293 -0.21 13.86 13.74
CA SER A 293 0.89 14.62 14.36
C SER A 293 2.24 13.98 14.03
N THR A 294 3.19 14.80 13.60
CA THR A 294 4.55 14.35 13.35
C THR A 294 5.18 13.88 14.67
N PRO A 295 5.79 12.68 14.73
CA PRO A 295 6.45 12.21 15.95
C PRO A 295 7.55 13.18 16.38
N THR A 296 7.93 13.21 17.66
CA THR A 296 8.99 14.08 18.20
C THR A 296 10.41 13.49 18.11
N THR A 297 10.56 12.28 17.54
CA THR A 297 11.85 11.57 17.44
C THR A 297 12.93 12.36 16.68
N THR A 298 14.16 12.31 17.18
CA THR A 298 15.36 12.82 16.51
C THR A 298 15.79 11.89 15.38
N ASN A 299 16.42 12.42 14.32
CA ASN A 299 16.93 11.69 13.13
C ASN A 299 15.87 11.18 12.14
N ALA A 300 14.94 12.05 11.76
CA ALA A 300 13.84 11.70 10.86
C ALA A 300 13.33 12.94 10.11
N TYR A 301 13.11 12.83 8.80
CA TYR A 301 12.47 13.89 8.00
C TYR A 301 10.99 13.58 7.84
N LYS A 302 10.13 14.53 8.26
CA LYS A 302 8.70 14.29 8.43
C LYS A 302 7.91 15.33 7.66
N GLY A 303 7.20 14.90 6.63
CA GLY A 303 6.26 15.72 5.89
C GLY A 303 4.85 15.17 5.97
N SER A 304 3.86 16.05 6.06
CA SER A 304 2.47 15.65 6.04
C SER A 304 2.08 14.95 4.75
N ILE A 305 2.56 15.40 3.60
CA ILE A 305 2.30 14.74 2.32
C ILE A 305 3.47 13.82 1.96
N LEU A 306 4.69 14.36 1.99
CA LEU A 306 5.87 13.73 1.40
C LEU A 306 7.05 13.71 2.37
N GLY A 307 7.71 12.56 2.59
CA GLY A 307 8.91 12.51 3.42
C GLY A 307 10.10 13.21 2.77
N THR A 308 10.44 12.83 1.54
CA THR A 308 11.42 13.51 0.68
C THR A 308 11.00 13.42 -0.78
N GLY A 309 11.24 14.47 -1.57
CA GLY A 309 11.13 14.40 -3.03
C GLY A 309 12.46 14.22 -3.75
N VAL A 310 13.55 14.10 -2.99
CA VAL A 310 14.92 14.03 -3.50
C VAL A 310 15.51 12.66 -3.17
N TYR A 311 16.11 12.03 -4.18
CA TYR A 311 16.88 10.80 -4.04
C TYR A 311 18.10 10.87 -4.96
N SER A 312 19.28 10.50 -4.45
CA SER A 312 20.55 10.60 -5.20
C SER A 312 20.76 11.97 -5.88
N SER A 313 20.41 13.06 -5.18
CA SER A 313 20.45 14.45 -5.67
C SER A 313 19.50 14.81 -6.81
N ASN A 314 18.63 13.90 -7.25
CA ASN A 314 17.60 14.15 -8.26
C ASN A 314 16.24 14.39 -7.60
N THR A 315 15.47 15.31 -8.17
CA THR A 315 14.06 15.51 -7.80
C THR A 315 13.18 14.67 -8.73
N TYR A 316 12.35 13.82 -8.15
CA TYR A 316 11.46 12.91 -8.90
C TYR A 316 10.00 13.36 -8.91
N ILE A 317 9.69 14.51 -8.30
CA ILE A 317 8.32 14.97 -8.11
C ILE A 317 7.88 15.87 -9.25
N SER A 318 6.69 15.62 -9.79
CA SER A 318 6.07 16.43 -10.84
C SER A 318 5.80 17.85 -10.36
N ALA A 319 5.99 18.83 -11.26
CA ALA A 319 5.54 20.20 -11.03
C ALA A 319 4.01 20.33 -10.95
N ASP A 320 3.26 19.32 -11.41
CA ASP A 320 1.79 19.29 -11.41
C ASP A 320 1.18 18.86 -10.06
N CYS A 321 2.00 18.57 -9.04
CA CYS A 321 1.50 18.24 -7.71
C CYS A 321 0.70 19.41 -7.12
N ARG A 322 -0.58 19.18 -6.81
CA ARG A 322 -1.53 20.22 -6.38
C ARG A 322 -2.73 19.65 -5.63
N GLY A 323 -3.51 20.54 -5.02
CA GLY A 323 -4.76 20.17 -4.35
C GLY A 323 -4.58 19.41 -3.04
N ASN A 324 -3.34 19.25 -2.58
CA ASN A 324 -3.00 18.48 -1.40
C ASN A 324 -3.35 19.24 -0.10
N TRP A 325 -3.74 18.51 0.95
CA TRP A 325 -4.10 19.08 2.24
C TRP A 325 -3.32 18.46 3.41
N TRP A 326 -2.87 19.30 4.34
CA TRP A 326 -2.18 18.90 5.57
C TRP A 326 -2.56 19.80 6.75
N PRO A 327 -2.31 19.42 8.01
CA PRO A 327 -2.58 20.27 9.18
C PRO A 327 -1.88 21.64 9.14
N ALA A 328 -2.36 22.63 9.91
CA ALA A 328 -1.79 23.98 9.85
C ALA A 328 -0.40 24.12 10.48
N LEU A 329 -0.10 23.29 11.48
CA LEU A 329 1.16 23.32 12.23
C LEU A 329 2.16 22.25 11.77
N SER A 330 2.03 21.79 10.53
CA SER A 330 2.89 20.76 9.96
C SER A 330 3.56 21.21 8.66
N TYR A 331 4.73 20.64 8.41
CA TYR A 331 5.42 20.82 7.14
C TYR A 331 4.84 19.86 6.10
N PRO A 332 4.54 20.31 4.86
CA PRO A 332 4.05 19.42 3.81
C PRO A 332 5.08 18.37 3.38
N VAL A 333 6.36 18.76 3.41
CA VAL A 333 7.48 17.96 2.93
C VAL A 333 8.55 17.91 4.01
N GLY A 334 9.08 16.72 4.31
CA GLY A 334 10.13 16.55 5.31
C GLY A 334 11.48 17.13 4.86
N THR A 335 11.87 16.92 3.61
CA THR A 335 13.03 17.56 2.97
C THR A 335 12.85 17.75 1.46
N GLY A 336 13.49 18.77 0.88
CA GLY A 336 13.37 19.15 -0.53
C GLY A 336 12.44 20.34 -0.81
N GLY A 337 11.69 20.81 0.19
CA GLY A 337 10.94 22.07 0.13
C GLY A 337 9.44 21.90 -0.18
N ALA A 338 8.63 22.83 0.33
CA ALA A 338 7.17 22.76 0.27
C ALA A 338 6.59 22.81 -1.15
N SER A 339 7.29 23.45 -2.10
CA SER A 339 6.85 23.60 -3.49
C SER A 339 6.66 22.26 -4.20
N LEU A 340 7.29 21.18 -3.72
CA LEU A 340 7.20 19.85 -4.33
C LEU A 340 5.79 19.26 -4.29
N VAL A 341 4.94 19.67 -3.34
CA VAL A 341 3.55 19.15 -3.25
C VAL A 341 2.50 20.23 -3.53
N GLY A 342 2.93 21.34 -4.13
CA GLY A 342 2.08 22.47 -4.47
C GLY A 342 1.63 23.29 -3.27
N THR A 343 0.55 24.05 -3.46
CA THR A 343 -0.07 24.85 -2.41
C THR A 343 -1.06 24.04 -1.60
N LYS A 344 -1.12 24.33 -0.29
CA LYS A 344 -2.10 23.73 0.60
C LYS A 344 -3.51 24.08 0.13
N ASN A 345 -4.35 23.07 -0.01
CA ASN A 345 -5.78 23.26 -0.24
C ASN A 345 -6.41 23.99 0.95
N ALA A 346 -7.28 24.97 0.69
CA ALA A 346 -7.95 25.72 1.74
C ALA A 346 -9.04 24.90 2.46
N VAL A 347 -9.61 23.90 1.77
CA VAL A 347 -10.68 23.07 2.29
C VAL A 347 -10.09 21.95 3.13
N THR A 348 -10.46 21.90 4.41
CA THR A 348 -10.15 20.77 5.28
C THR A 348 -11.01 19.56 4.87
N PRO A 349 -10.42 18.43 4.49
CA PRO A 349 -11.16 17.23 4.10
C PRO A 349 -11.91 16.62 5.29
N SER A 350 -13.01 15.94 5.00
CA SER A 350 -13.61 15.00 5.95
C SER A 350 -12.87 13.67 5.88
N PHE A 351 -12.38 13.21 7.03
CA PHE A 351 -11.76 11.90 7.20
C PHE A 351 -12.82 10.94 7.76
N GLU A 352 -13.88 10.73 6.98
CA GLU A 352 -14.91 9.71 7.25
C GLU A 352 -14.58 8.38 6.59
#